data_AF-A0A813K9Q3-F1
#
_entry.id   AF-A0A813K9Q3-F1
#
_cell.length_a   1.000
_cell.length_b   1.000
_cell.length_c   1.000
_cell.angle_alpha   90.00
_cell.angle_beta   90.00
_cell.angle_gamma   90.00
#
_symmetry.space_group_name_H-M   'P 1'
#
loop_
_entity.id
_entity.type
_entity.pdbx_description
1 polymer ?
#
loop_
_entity_poly.entity_id
_entity_poly.type
_entity_poly.pdbx_seq_one_letter_code
_entity_poly.pdbx_strand_id
1 'polypeptide(L)'
;VQTQIDYYFGRENLIKDVFLRSRIMNEEGWVQIHVLAGFRRIQNMTTDMSIINEAIAGCSKLEIDAGSASVRLKDDWQEWVLTPGKMEEQGQAASPARS
;
A
#
# COMPACT_ATOMS: atom_id res chain seq x y z
N VAL A 1 8.57 12.67 6.80
CA VAL A 1 7.37 12.16 6.07
C VAL A 1 7.69 10.86 5.35
N GLN A 2 8.74 10.81 4.53
CA GLN A 2 9.16 9.60 3.78
C GLN A 2 9.25 8.32 4.62
N THR A 3 9.85 8.35 5.82
CA THR A 3 9.97 7.17 6.69
C THR A 3 8.62 6.63 7.17
N GLN A 4 7.62 7.50 7.39
CA GLN A 4 6.27 7.02 7.73
C GLN A 4 5.61 6.39 6.53
N ILE A 5 5.80 6.95 5.34
CA ILE A 5 5.30 6.37 4.09
C ILE A 5 5.92 4.99 3.88
N ASP A 6 7.25 4.85 3.99
CA ASP A 6 7.92 3.54 3.89
C ASP A 6 7.40 2.55 4.94
N TYR A 7 7.12 3.01 6.17
CA TYR A 7 6.50 2.18 7.20
C TYR A 7 5.07 1.74 6.83
N TYR A 8 4.23 2.64 6.31
CA TYR A 8 2.86 2.34 5.90
C TYR A 8 2.80 1.31 4.78
N PHE A 9 3.70 1.46 3.80
CA PHE A 9 3.88 0.55 2.68
C PHE A 9 4.83 -0.62 3.01
N GLY A 10 5.24 -0.76 4.27
CA GLY A 10 6.00 -1.89 4.74
C GLY A 10 5.12 -3.13 4.88
N ARG A 11 5.66 -4.29 4.51
CA ARG A 11 4.99 -5.60 4.58
C ARG A 11 4.26 -5.81 5.92
N GLU A 12 4.90 -5.52 7.05
CA GLU A 12 4.28 -5.71 8.37
C GLU A 12 3.06 -4.82 8.61
N ASN A 13 3.08 -3.58 8.11
CA ASN A 13 1.94 -2.68 8.23
C ASN A 13 0.82 -3.07 7.28
N LEU A 14 1.15 -3.50 6.05
CA LEU A 14 0.18 -3.97 5.07
C LEU A 14 -0.59 -5.22 5.52
N ILE A 15 0.04 -6.09 6.30
CA ILE A 15 -0.61 -7.26 6.91
C ILE A 15 -1.62 -6.82 7.99
N LYS A 16 -1.25 -5.83 8.80
CA LYS A 16 -2.03 -5.41 9.96
C LYS A 16 -3.12 -4.41 9.60
N ASP A 17 -2.89 -3.55 8.62
CA ASP A 17 -3.73 -2.41 8.27
C ASP A 17 -4.67 -2.74 7.11
N VAL A 18 -5.81 -3.35 7.47
CA VAL A 18 -6.88 -3.75 6.54
C VAL A 18 -7.45 -2.54 5.79
N PHE A 19 -7.42 -1.34 6.38
CA PHE A 19 -7.92 -0.13 5.73
C PHE A 19 -6.99 0.31 4.60
N LEU A 20 -5.68 0.32 4.86
CA LEU A 20 -4.69 0.59 3.81
C LEU A 20 -4.79 -0.47 2.70
N ARG A 21 -4.91 -1.75 3.07
CA ARG A 21 -5.10 -2.84 2.12
C ARG A 21 -6.35 -2.68 1.27
N SER A 22 -7.49 -2.31 1.88
CA SER A 22 -8.74 -2.04 1.16
C SER A 22 -8.65 -0.84 0.21
N ARG A 23 -7.78 0.13 0.51
CA ARG A 23 -7.54 1.28 -0.37
C ARG A 23 -6.56 0.97 -1.52
N ILE A 24 -5.62 0.03 -1.31
CA ILE A 24 -4.69 -0.49 -2.32
C ILE A 24 -5.37 -1.54 -3.21
N MET A 25 -6.39 -2.24 -2.70
CA MET A 25 -7.23 -3.21 -3.40
C MET A 25 -8.20 -2.55 -4.40
N ASN A 26 -7.73 -1.62 -5.22
CA ASN A 26 -8.37 -1.38 -6.51
C ASN A 26 -7.69 -2.31 -7.53
N GLU A 27 -8.37 -2.67 -8.62
CA GLU A 27 -7.91 -3.66 -9.63
C GLU A 27 -6.45 -3.48 -10.11
N GLU A 28 -5.86 -2.30 -9.91
CA GLU A 28 -4.54 -1.91 -10.39
C GLU A 28 -3.53 -1.52 -9.28
N GLY A 29 -3.90 -1.63 -7.99
CA GLY A 29 -2.98 -1.32 -6.88
C GLY A 29 -2.79 0.17 -6.57
N TRP A 30 -3.54 1.06 -7.22
CA TRP A 30 -3.41 2.52 -7.07
C TRP A 30 -4.17 3.08 -5.86
N VAL A 31 -3.51 3.98 -5.14
CA VAL A 31 -4.06 4.73 -4.01
C VAL A 31 -3.94 6.21 -4.29
N GLN A 32 -5.02 6.97 -4.16
CA GLN A 32 -4.93 8.42 -4.33
C GLN A 32 -4.14 9.07 -3.18
N ILE A 33 -3.26 10.01 -3.50
CA ILE A 33 -2.40 10.69 -2.51
C ILE A 33 -3.26 11.43 -1.46
N HIS A 34 -4.45 11.90 -1.84
CA HIS A 34 -5.39 12.52 -0.91
C HIS A 34 -5.83 11.58 0.22
N VAL A 35 -5.94 10.27 -0.05
CA VAL A 35 -6.30 9.26 0.96
C VAL A 35 -5.17 9.16 1.97
N LEU A 36 -3.91 9.18 1.51
CA LEU A 36 -2.75 9.18 2.38
C LEU A 36 -2.69 10.44 3.24
N ALA A 37 -3.00 11.60 2.66
CA ALA A 37 -3.11 12.87 3.37
C ALA A 37 -4.25 12.89 4.41
N GLY A 38 -5.20 11.95 4.34
CA GLY A 38 -6.27 11.77 5.33
C GLY A 38 -5.88 10.91 6.54
N PHE A 39 -4.72 10.23 6.52
CA PHE A 39 -4.29 9.44 7.67
C PHE A 39 -3.86 10.33 8.83
N ARG A 40 -4.39 10.07 10.03
CA ARG A 40 -4.07 10.86 11.24
C ARG A 40 -2.57 11.04 11.50
N ARG A 41 -1.74 10.01 11.24
CA ARG A 41 -0.28 10.16 11.40
C ARG A 41 0.35 11.03 10.33
N ILE A 42 -0.08 10.91 9.08
CA ILE A 42 0.42 11.76 8.00
C ILE A 42 -0.01 13.20 8.27
N GLN A 43 -1.29 13.44 8.59
CA GLN A 43 -1.82 14.76 8.97
C GLN A 43 -1.05 15.41 10.12
N ASN A 44 -0.67 14.64 11.13
CA ASN A 44 0.14 15.15 12.24
C ASN A 44 1.58 15.54 11.84
N MET A 45 2.10 15.00 10.73
CA MET A 45 3.42 15.36 10.22
C MET A 45 3.35 16.48 9.19
N THR A 46 2.42 16.35 8.23
CA THR A 46 2.23 17.28 7.14
C THR A 46 0.81 17.15 6.58
N THR A 47 0.21 18.28 6.24
CA THR A 47 -1.02 18.35 5.45
C THR A 47 -0.75 18.84 4.03
N ASP A 48 0.51 19.16 3.71
CA ASP A 48 0.91 19.68 2.41
C ASP A 48 1.10 18.54 1.41
N MET A 49 0.31 18.56 0.34
CA MET A 49 0.35 17.55 -0.72
C MET A 49 1.68 17.53 -1.47
N SER A 50 2.35 18.68 -1.61
CA SER A 50 3.64 18.78 -2.30
C SER A 50 4.71 18.01 -1.53
N ILE A 51 4.74 18.16 -0.20
CA ILE A 51 5.68 17.44 0.68
C ILE A 51 5.42 15.93 0.63
N ILE A 52 4.15 15.53 0.64
CA ILE A 52 3.78 14.10 0.55
C ILE A 52 4.24 13.54 -0.80
N ASN A 53 3.98 14.26 -1.89
CA ASN A 53 4.35 13.85 -3.25
C ASN A 53 5.87 13.72 -3.39
N GLU A 54 6.63 14.70 -2.89
CA GLU A 54 8.10 14.66 -2.91
C GLU A 54 8.65 13.51 -2.07
N ALA A 55 8.06 13.25 -0.90
CA ALA A 55 8.44 12.14 -0.03
C ALA A 55 8.23 10.77 -0.70
N ILE A 56 7.10 10.60 -1.40
CA ILE A 56 6.81 9.40 -2.18
C ILE A 56 7.76 9.32 -3.39
N ALA A 57 8.02 10.43 -4.08
CA ALA A 57 8.83 10.46 -5.29
C ALA A 57 10.29 10.10 -5.01
N GLY A 58 10.77 10.44 -3.81
CA GLY A 58 12.07 10.02 -3.31
C GLY A 58 12.12 8.54 -2.85
N CYS A 59 10.99 7.83 -2.80
CA CYS A 59 10.94 6.44 -2.38
C CYS A 59 10.98 5.49 -3.59
N SER A 60 12.09 4.77 -3.79
CA SER A 60 12.29 3.90 -4.96
C SER A 60 11.36 2.67 -5.01
N LYS A 61 10.72 2.32 -3.88
CA LYS A 61 9.76 1.21 -3.79
C LYS A 61 8.35 1.61 -4.21
N LEU A 62 8.09 2.90 -4.35
CA LEU A 62 6.77 3.44 -4.67
C LEU A 62 6.82 4.11 -6.05
N GLU A 63 5.69 4.04 -6.74
CA GLU A 63 5.49 4.65 -8.05
C GLU A 63 4.34 5.64 -7.97
N ILE A 64 4.54 6.84 -8.53
CA ILE A 64 3.55 7.91 -8.56
C ILE A 64 3.06 8.10 -9.98
N ASP A 65 1.74 8.13 -10.11
CA ASP A 65 1.07 8.58 -11.31
C ASP A 65 0.82 10.10 -11.24
N ALA A 66 1.63 10.85 -11.99
CA ALA A 66 1.54 12.30 -12.07
C ALA A 66 0.24 12.78 -12.76
N GLY A 67 -0.41 11.94 -13.57
CA GLY A 67 -1.68 12.27 -14.21
C GLY A 67 -2.88 12.22 -13.26
N SER A 68 -2.90 11.24 -12.37
CA SER A 68 -4.06 10.91 -11.51
C SER A 68 -3.81 11.16 -10.03
N ALA A 69 -2.69 11.79 -9.67
CA ALA A 69 -2.24 12.04 -8.29
C ALA A 69 -2.39 10.78 -7.40
N SER A 70 -1.96 9.65 -7.95
CA SER A 70 -2.10 8.34 -7.33
C SER A 70 -0.72 7.71 -7.12
N VAL A 71 -0.62 6.83 -6.13
CA VAL A 71 0.62 6.12 -5.77
C VAL A 71 0.33 4.63 -5.66
N ARG A 72 1.28 3.80 -6.08
CA ARG A 72 1.28 2.36 -5.83
C ARG A 72 2.64 1.85 -5.38
N LEU A 73 2.66 0.62 -4.90
CA LEU A 73 3.88 -0.15 -4.72
C LEU A 73 4.43 -0.58 -6.08
N LYS A 74 5.71 -0.33 -6.31
CA LYS A 74 6.40 -0.73 -7.54
C LYS A 74 6.67 -2.23 -7.57
N ASP A 75 7.04 -2.79 -6.41
CA ASP A 75 7.31 -4.21 -6.18
C ASP A 75 6.29 -4.75 -5.16
N ASP A 76 5.89 -6.02 -5.28
CA ASP A 76 4.96 -6.72 -4.38
C ASP A 76 3.50 -6.21 -4.28
N TRP A 77 3.07 -5.18 -5.04
CA TRP A 77 1.67 -4.71 -4.97
C TRP A 77 0.64 -5.83 -5.19
N GLN A 78 0.95 -6.78 -6.09
CA GLN A 78 0.13 -7.93 -6.43
C GLN A 78 -0.11 -8.89 -5.26
N GLU A 79 0.80 -8.97 -4.28
CA GLU A 79 0.60 -9.79 -3.07
C GLU A 79 -0.44 -9.17 -2.12
N TRP A 80 -0.60 -7.84 -2.20
CA TRP A 80 -1.52 -7.09 -1.34
C TRP A 80 -2.89 -6.87 -1.97
N VAL A 81 -3.00 -7.01 -3.30
CA VAL A 81 -4.30 -7.07 -3.98
C VAL A 81 -5.05 -8.28 -3.43
N LEU A 82 -6.17 -8.04 -2.77
CA LEU A 82 -7.10 -9.10 -2.39
C LEU A 82 -7.72 -9.62 -3.68
N THR A 83 -7.12 -10.65 -4.27
CA THR A 83 -7.84 -11.47 -5.24
C THR A 83 -9.02 -12.08 -4.48
N PRO A 84 -10.28 -11.90 -4.91
CA PRO A 84 -11.43 -12.48 -4.22
C PRO A 84 -11.42 -14.02 -4.15
N GLY A 85 -10.43 -14.69 -4.74
CA GLY A 85 -10.18 -16.14 -4.61
C GLY A 85 -9.00 -16.54 -3.72
N LYS A 86 -8.24 -15.61 -3.10
CA LYS A 86 -7.02 -15.94 -2.31
C LYS A 86 -7.22 -15.88 -0.79
N MET A 87 -8.45 -15.67 -0.33
CA MET A 87 -8.81 -15.81 1.09
C MET A 87 -8.76 -17.27 1.59
N GLU A 88 -8.58 -18.27 0.72
CA GLU A 88 -8.52 -19.68 1.13
C GLU A 88 -7.11 -20.24 1.45
N GLU A 89 -6.00 -19.60 1.07
CA GLU A 89 -4.70 -20.30 1.12
C GLU A 89 -3.74 -19.88 2.26
N GLN A 90 -3.92 -18.73 2.92
CA GLN A 90 -3.01 -18.32 4.03
C GLN A 90 -3.45 -18.79 5.43
N GLY A 91 -4.45 -19.67 5.50
CA GLY A 91 -4.88 -20.36 6.72
C GLY A 91 -4.44 -21.83 6.83
N GLN A 92 -3.79 -22.42 5.82
CA GLN A 92 -3.50 -23.86 5.81
C GLN A 92 -2.11 -24.20 5.25
N ALA A 93 -1.09 -23.93 6.06
CA ALA A 93 0.12 -24.75 6.02
C ALA A 93 -0.20 -26.12 6.64
N ALA A 94 -0.64 -27.08 5.82
CA ALA A 94 -0.31 -28.51 5.92
C ALA A 94 -1.24 -29.36 5.03
N SER A 95 -0.75 -29.81 3.89
CA SER A 95 -0.92 -31.20 3.43
C SER A 95 -0.03 -31.46 2.22
N PRO A 96 0.97 -32.36 2.31
CA PRO A 96 1.72 -32.81 1.14
C PRO A 96 0.84 -33.81 0.38
N ALA A 97 0.35 -33.43 -0.80
CA ALA A 97 -0.27 -34.37 -1.72
C ALA A 97 0.83 -35.15 -2.45
N ARG A 98 1.06 -36.38 -2.00
CA ARG A 98 1.72 -37.42 -2.80
C ARG A 98 0.70 -38.51 -3.06
N SER A 99 0.25 -38.63 -4.31
CA SER A 99 -0.15 -39.89 -4.98
C SER A 99 -0.29 -39.62 -6.47
#